data_AF-A0A7R8AQ13-F1
#
_entry.id   AF-A0A7R8AQ13-F1
#
_cell.length_a   1.000
_cell.length_b   1.000
_cell.length_c   1.000
_cell.angle_alpha   90.00
_cell.angle_beta   90.00
_cell.angle_gamma   90.00
#
_symmetry.space_group_name_H-M   'P 1'
#
loop_
_entity.id
_entity.type
_entity.pdbx_description
1 polymer ?
#
loop_
_entity_poly.entity_id
_entity_poly.type
_entity_poly.pdbx_seq_one_letter_code
_entity_poly.pdbx_strand_id
1 'polypeptide(L)'
;MQSHGFSNPAYLYTSLAVQIACSLGMHRDKYCAAYGLVEKEHARRLWWSLVVFDQDLSQRLGKPSATTDSWETCLPSELILSAGAFTPSEYLAACGSLSQLAKGVRKRLYSNSSVQMGTLQSIINSLTSWEVSLPPHLRLSVPTAPLLRRPISIIHLRYHHIQLLVGRPVILYQLLRQQKEQGPPESSFLNEITVLSLNSAEQMLEILERMVLDNFDSKIIALDFYYALDILQIFLSIFALTKAEKQLENISKCMKVLQAIGSAGFGEKILSEVLFQLMEWGLFPHHPEPLQFL
;
A
#
# COMPACT_ATOMS: atom_id res chain seq x y z
N MET A 1 3.94 21.99 6.55
CA MET A 1 2.50 22.24 6.85
C MET A 1 1.56 22.29 5.63
N GLN A 2 2.01 22.66 4.42
CA GLN A 2 1.11 22.74 3.23
C GLN A 2 0.81 21.38 2.53
N SER A 3 1.56 20.30 2.78
CA SER A 3 1.34 19.01 2.11
C SER A 3 0.09 18.25 2.58
N HIS A 4 -0.43 18.57 3.78
CA HIS A 4 -1.73 18.06 4.27
C HIS A 4 -2.95 18.76 3.63
N GLY A 5 -2.75 19.81 2.84
CA GLY A 5 -3.81 20.69 2.35
C GLY A 5 -4.84 19.99 1.45
N PHE A 6 -4.42 19.03 0.62
CA PHE A 6 -5.32 18.31 -0.30
C PHE A 6 -5.73 16.93 0.20
N SER A 7 -4.92 16.28 1.03
CA SER A 7 -5.23 14.94 1.56
C SER A 7 -6.39 14.95 2.55
N ASN A 8 -6.53 16.04 3.32
CA ASN A 8 -7.66 16.21 4.24
C ASN A 8 -9.00 16.38 3.51
N PRO A 9 -9.14 17.30 2.53
CA PRO A 9 -10.33 17.38 1.69
C PRO A 9 -10.63 16.07 0.96
N ALA A 10 -9.63 15.41 0.38
CA ALA A 10 -9.83 14.13 -0.31
C ALA A 10 -10.46 13.08 0.62
N TYR A 11 -9.95 12.94 1.84
CA TYR A 11 -10.54 12.08 2.85
C TYR A 11 -12.00 12.43 3.18
N LEU A 12 -12.31 13.72 3.35
CA LEU A 12 -13.67 14.18 3.67
C LEU A 12 -14.64 13.91 2.50
N TYR A 13 -14.23 14.18 1.27
CA TYR A 13 -15.03 13.92 0.08
C TYR A 13 -15.27 12.43 -0.14
N THR A 14 -14.25 11.58 0.06
CA THR A 14 -14.42 10.12 0.00
C THR A 14 -15.39 9.65 1.08
N SER A 15 -15.27 10.15 2.31
CA SER A 15 -16.20 9.82 3.40
C SER A 15 -17.64 10.23 3.09
N LEU A 16 -17.83 11.42 2.52
CA LEU A 16 -19.15 11.90 2.08
C LEU A 16 -19.71 11.04 0.95
N ALA A 17 -18.89 10.68 -0.03
CA ALA A 17 -19.31 9.81 -1.13
C ALA A 17 -19.72 8.41 -0.63
N VAL A 18 -19.00 7.85 0.35
CA VAL A 18 -19.39 6.60 1.02
C VAL A 18 -20.76 6.74 1.71
N GLN A 19 -20.99 7.84 2.43
CA GLN A 19 -22.28 8.08 3.09
C GLN A 19 -23.43 8.22 2.09
N ILE A 20 -23.22 8.89 0.96
CA ILE A 20 -24.20 8.99 -0.13
C ILE A 20 -24.47 7.60 -0.74
N ALA A 21 -23.44 6.81 -1.04
CA ALA A 21 -23.61 5.46 -1.55
C ALA A 21 -24.38 4.56 -0.57
N CYS A 22 -24.13 4.71 0.74
CA CYS A 22 -24.85 4.02 1.79
C CYS A 22 -26.32 4.43 1.87
N SER A 23 -26.63 5.74 1.81
CA SER A 23 -28.01 6.24 1.84
C SER A 23 -28.83 5.78 0.63
N LEU A 24 -28.16 5.59 -0.51
CA LEU A 24 -28.73 5.00 -1.72
C LEU A 24 -28.87 3.46 -1.67
N GLY A 25 -28.36 2.80 -0.62
CA GLY A 25 -28.47 1.35 -0.44
C GLY A 25 -27.48 0.52 -1.26
N MET A 26 -26.42 1.12 -1.81
CA MET A 26 -25.44 0.41 -2.66
C MET A 26 -24.66 -0.67 -1.89
N HIS A 27 -24.40 -0.46 -0.60
CA HIS A 27 -23.73 -1.38 0.32
C HIS A 27 -24.52 -2.65 0.68
N ARG A 28 -25.80 -2.73 0.28
CA ARG A 28 -26.69 -3.88 0.49
C ARG A 28 -27.31 -4.41 -0.81
N ASP A 29 -26.77 -4.01 -1.96
CA ASP A 29 -27.37 -4.31 -3.27
C ASP A 29 -28.86 -3.87 -3.39
N LYS A 30 -29.28 -2.87 -2.61
CA LYS A 30 -30.65 -2.33 -2.60
C LYS A 30 -30.83 -1.17 -3.56
N TYR A 31 -29.73 -0.56 -3.99
CA TYR A 31 -29.76 0.49 -4.99
C TYR A 31 -30.31 -0.07 -6.30
N CYS A 32 -31.27 0.64 -6.87
CA CYS A 32 -31.81 0.35 -8.20
C CYS A 32 -32.23 -1.12 -8.42
N ALA A 33 -32.73 -1.80 -7.38
CA ALA A 33 -33.19 -3.19 -7.49
C ALA A 33 -34.25 -3.42 -8.61
N ALA A 34 -34.94 -2.35 -9.03
CA ALA A 34 -35.93 -2.35 -10.11
C ALA A 34 -35.36 -2.09 -11.52
N TYR A 35 -34.10 -1.67 -11.67
CA TYR A 35 -33.57 -1.17 -12.95
C TYR A 35 -32.83 -2.21 -13.79
N GLY A 36 -32.56 -3.41 -13.24
CA GLY A 36 -31.94 -4.51 -13.98
C GLY A 36 -30.54 -4.89 -13.48
N LEU A 37 -29.91 -5.85 -14.17
CA LEU A 37 -28.62 -6.41 -13.77
C LEU A 37 -27.44 -5.45 -14.03
N VAL A 38 -27.54 -4.61 -15.06
CA VAL A 38 -26.46 -3.71 -15.49
C VAL A 38 -26.28 -2.57 -14.49
N GLU A 39 -27.35 -1.91 -14.09
CA GLU A 39 -27.37 -0.82 -13.10
C GLU A 39 -26.92 -1.32 -11.74
N LYS A 40 -27.34 -2.54 -11.38
CA LYS A 40 -26.86 -3.21 -10.17
C LYS A 40 -25.35 -3.39 -10.20
N GLU A 41 -24.81 -3.84 -11.33
CA GLU A 41 -23.37 -4.05 -11.48
C GLU A 41 -22.58 -2.72 -11.49
N HIS A 42 -23.12 -1.66 -12.10
CA HIS A 42 -22.55 -0.32 -11.99
C HIS A 42 -22.49 0.16 -10.53
N ALA A 43 -23.56 -0.05 -9.76
CA ALA A 43 -23.61 0.33 -8.35
C ALA A 43 -22.60 -0.46 -7.49
N ARG A 44 -22.42 -1.75 -7.77
CA ARG A 44 -21.38 -2.58 -7.13
C ARG A 44 -19.99 -2.05 -7.41
N ARG A 45 -19.68 -1.70 -8.65
CA ARG A 45 -18.38 -1.12 -9.01
C ARG A 45 -18.11 0.20 -8.32
N LEU A 46 -19.11 1.08 -8.27
CA LEU A 46 -19.02 2.35 -7.55
C LEU A 46 -18.77 2.10 -6.05
N TRP A 47 -19.55 1.21 -5.43
CA TRP A 47 -19.39 0.83 -4.04
C TRP A 47 -17.98 0.31 -3.74
N TRP A 48 -17.50 -0.68 -4.50
CA TRP A 48 -16.19 -1.28 -4.26
C TRP A 48 -15.03 -0.33 -4.56
N SER A 49 -15.17 0.56 -5.55
CA SER A 49 -14.19 1.62 -5.79
C SER A 49 -14.10 2.57 -4.59
N LEU A 50 -15.25 2.97 -4.03
CA LEU A 50 -15.29 3.80 -2.82
C LEU A 50 -14.71 3.08 -1.61
N VAL A 51 -14.98 1.78 -1.43
CA VAL A 51 -14.40 0.97 -0.35
C VAL A 51 -12.87 0.94 -0.44
N VAL A 52 -12.33 0.70 -1.63
CA VAL A 52 -10.87 0.67 -1.85
C VAL A 52 -10.27 2.06 -1.56
N PHE A 53 -10.87 3.14 -2.06
CA PHE A 53 -10.38 4.51 -1.83
C PHE A 53 -10.46 4.95 -0.37
N ASP A 54 -11.58 4.70 0.31
CA ASP A 54 -11.76 5.04 1.73
C ASP A 54 -10.70 4.33 2.57
N GLN A 55 -10.53 3.02 2.35
CA GLN A 55 -9.56 2.25 3.12
C GLN A 55 -8.12 2.70 2.90
N ASP A 56 -7.75 3.00 1.66
CA ASP A 56 -6.44 3.52 1.28
C ASP A 56 -6.15 4.88 1.95
N LEU A 57 -7.10 5.82 1.87
CA LEU A 57 -6.92 7.16 2.43
C LEU A 57 -6.89 7.11 3.96
N SER A 58 -7.80 6.34 4.58
CA SER A 58 -7.82 6.14 6.03
C SER A 58 -6.52 5.53 6.53
N GLN A 59 -5.98 4.54 5.83
CA GLN A 59 -4.71 3.91 6.18
C GLN A 59 -3.55 4.90 6.09
N ARG A 60 -3.43 5.63 4.98
CA ARG A 60 -2.33 6.59 4.76
C ARG A 60 -2.36 7.75 5.74
N LEU A 61 -3.54 8.25 6.07
CA LEU A 61 -3.72 9.43 6.92
C LEU A 61 -3.86 9.09 8.41
N GLY A 62 -3.83 7.81 8.78
CA GLY A 62 -4.09 7.36 10.14
C GLY A 62 -5.49 7.73 10.64
N LYS A 63 -6.47 7.85 9.73
CA LYS A 63 -7.85 8.27 10.03
C LYS A 63 -8.79 7.07 10.07
N PRO A 64 -9.91 7.15 10.81
CA PRO A 64 -10.94 6.11 10.76
C PRO A 64 -11.51 5.98 9.34
N SER A 65 -11.91 4.76 8.99
CA SER A 65 -12.57 4.43 7.72
C SER A 65 -14.06 4.77 7.82
N ALA A 66 -14.62 5.42 6.79
CA ALA A 66 -16.05 5.72 6.73
C ALA A 66 -16.89 4.46 6.47
N THR A 67 -16.30 3.43 5.87
CA THR A 67 -16.98 2.17 5.57
C THR A 67 -17.16 1.27 6.82
N THR A 68 -18.40 0.94 7.16
CA THR A 68 -18.78 0.06 8.29
C THR A 68 -18.70 -1.41 7.92
N ASP A 69 -18.38 -2.33 8.83
CA ASP A 69 -18.22 -3.78 8.54
C ASP A 69 -19.50 -4.52 8.06
N SER A 70 -20.64 -3.83 7.93
CA SER A 70 -21.98 -4.37 7.66
C SER A 70 -22.46 -4.12 6.23
N TRP A 71 -21.73 -4.64 5.24
CA TRP A 71 -22.16 -4.65 3.84
C TRP A 71 -22.50 -6.07 3.37
N GLU A 72 -23.50 -6.18 2.50
CA GLU A 72 -23.99 -7.45 1.92
C GLU A 72 -23.68 -7.53 0.42
N THR A 73 -23.11 -6.46 -0.15
CA THR A 73 -22.82 -6.35 -1.57
C THR A 73 -21.73 -7.31 -2.01
N CYS A 74 -22.03 -8.13 -3.02
CA CYS A 74 -21.06 -9.03 -3.64
C CYS A 74 -19.94 -8.25 -4.35
N LEU A 75 -18.78 -8.89 -4.53
CA LEU A 75 -17.72 -8.38 -5.40
C LEU A 75 -18.25 -8.15 -6.84
N PRO A 76 -17.73 -7.14 -7.55
CA PRO A 76 -18.19 -6.83 -8.89
C PRO A 76 -17.79 -7.95 -9.86
N SER A 77 -18.65 -8.20 -10.85
CA SER A 77 -18.48 -9.21 -11.89
C SER A 77 -18.31 -8.57 -13.26
N GLU A 78 -17.30 -9.06 -13.98
CA GLU A 78 -17.02 -8.64 -15.35
C GLU A 78 -17.87 -9.40 -16.39
N LEU A 79 -18.73 -10.33 -15.96
CA LEU A 79 -19.63 -11.08 -16.84
C LEU A 79 -20.81 -10.23 -17.37
N ILE A 80 -21.21 -9.21 -16.61
CA ILE A 80 -22.36 -8.36 -16.91
C ILE A 80 -21.92 -7.05 -17.58
N LEU A 81 -20.80 -6.50 -17.12
CA LEU A 81 -20.19 -5.27 -17.63
C LEU A 81 -18.72 -5.54 -17.88
N SER A 82 -18.13 -5.00 -18.94
CA SER A 82 -16.68 -5.16 -19.17
C SER A 82 -15.86 -4.20 -18.30
N ALA A 83 -14.62 -4.55 -17.97
CA ALA A 83 -13.73 -3.74 -17.12
C ALA A 83 -13.27 -2.44 -17.81
N GLY A 84 -13.38 -2.40 -19.14
CA GLY A 84 -12.87 -1.34 -20.00
C GLY A 84 -11.44 -1.61 -20.49
N ALA A 85 -10.93 -0.75 -21.37
CA ALA A 85 -9.63 -0.95 -22.03
C ALA A 85 -8.41 -0.73 -21.11
N PHE A 86 -8.61 -0.06 -19.96
CA PHE A 86 -7.53 0.36 -19.05
C PHE A 86 -7.54 -0.38 -17.71
N THR A 87 -8.46 -1.34 -17.54
CA THR A 87 -8.63 -2.10 -16.31
C THR A 87 -8.57 -3.58 -16.64
N PRO A 88 -7.64 -4.35 -16.05
CA PRO A 88 -7.63 -5.79 -16.23
C PRO A 88 -8.93 -6.42 -15.72
N SER A 89 -9.35 -7.53 -16.32
CA SER A 89 -10.50 -8.30 -15.80
C SER A 89 -10.26 -8.71 -14.33
N GLU A 90 -11.32 -8.69 -13.52
CA GLU A 90 -11.30 -9.05 -12.09
C GLU A 90 -10.44 -8.14 -11.19
N TYR A 91 -9.82 -7.09 -11.75
CA TYR A 91 -8.92 -6.21 -11.00
C TYR A 91 -9.59 -5.55 -9.78
N LEU A 92 -10.81 -5.01 -9.96
CA LEU A 92 -11.53 -4.35 -8.87
C LEU A 92 -11.93 -5.35 -7.77
N ALA A 93 -12.31 -6.58 -8.15
CA ALA A 93 -12.61 -7.64 -7.20
C ALA A 93 -11.35 -8.05 -6.40
N ALA A 94 -10.20 -8.15 -7.07
CA ALA A 94 -8.92 -8.41 -6.43
C ALA A 94 -8.51 -7.26 -5.48
N CYS A 95 -8.64 -5.99 -5.89
CA CYS A 95 -8.43 -4.86 -5.00
C CYS A 95 -9.38 -4.86 -3.79
N GLY A 96 -10.66 -5.14 -4.00
CA GLY A 96 -11.67 -5.20 -2.95
C GLY A 96 -11.36 -6.27 -1.89
N SER A 97 -11.03 -7.49 -2.33
CA SER A 97 -10.64 -8.58 -1.42
C SER A 97 -9.35 -8.27 -0.65
N LEU A 98 -8.35 -7.68 -1.31
CA LEU A 98 -7.11 -7.27 -0.66
C LEU A 98 -7.32 -6.14 0.36
N SER A 99 -8.17 -5.18 0.04
CA SER A 99 -8.61 -4.13 0.97
C SER A 99 -9.26 -4.74 2.22
N GLN A 100 -10.15 -5.72 2.07
CA GLN A 100 -10.73 -6.43 3.24
C GLN A 100 -9.66 -7.08 4.13
N LEU A 101 -8.65 -7.72 3.53
CA LEU A 101 -7.51 -8.26 4.29
C LEU A 101 -6.76 -7.15 5.02
N ALA A 102 -6.43 -6.04 4.35
CA ALA A 102 -5.75 -4.89 4.95
C ALA A 102 -6.54 -4.30 6.14
N LYS A 103 -7.87 -4.19 6.02
CA LYS A 103 -8.74 -3.76 7.12
C LYS A 103 -8.67 -4.72 8.30
N GLY A 104 -8.72 -6.03 8.05
CA GLY A 104 -8.58 -7.07 9.06
C GLY A 104 -7.23 -7.02 9.79
N VAL A 105 -6.14 -6.80 9.05
CA VAL A 105 -4.79 -6.59 9.62
C VAL A 105 -4.78 -5.38 10.55
N ARG A 106 -5.30 -4.24 10.10
CA ARG A 106 -5.35 -3.01 10.91
C ARG A 106 -6.11 -3.20 12.21
N LYS A 107 -7.31 -3.78 12.15
CA LYS A 107 -8.16 -4.04 13.33
C LYS A 107 -7.48 -4.97 14.33
N ARG A 108 -6.75 -6.00 13.86
CA ARG A 108 -6.10 -6.98 14.73
C ARG A 108 -4.78 -6.50 15.33
N LEU A 109 -3.98 -5.74 14.57
CA LEU A 109 -2.63 -5.33 14.97
C LEU A 109 -2.56 -3.96 15.64
N TYR A 110 -3.41 -3.01 15.24
CA TYR A 110 -3.29 -1.61 15.68
C TYR A 110 -4.41 -1.17 16.64
N SER A 111 -5.48 -1.95 16.79
CA SER A 111 -6.55 -1.67 17.76
C SER A 111 -6.44 -2.46 19.07
N ASN A 112 -5.66 -3.53 19.10
CA ASN A 112 -5.47 -4.36 20.29
C ASN A 112 -4.19 -3.96 21.04
N SER A 113 -4.25 -3.90 22.37
CA SER A 113 -3.10 -3.58 23.22
C SER A 113 -2.05 -4.69 23.29
N SER A 114 -2.39 -5.92 22.89
CA SER A 114 -1.44 -7.03 22.79
C SER A 114 -1.67 -7.82 21.50
N VAL A 115 -0.60 -8.04 20.75
CA VAL A 115 -0.61 -8.84 19.53
C VAL A 115 -0.10 -10.24 19.86
N GLN A 116 -0.95 -11.23 19.67
CA GLN A 116 -0.57 -12.63 19.83
C GLN A 116 0.10 -13.16 18.56
N MET A 117 1.09 -14.05 18.74
CA MET A 117 1.85 -14.65 17.64
C MET A 117 0.97 -15.45 16.67
N GLY A 118 -0.03 -16.18 17.20
CA GLY A 118 -0.98 -16.92 16.36
C GLY A 118 -1.78 -16.03 15.42
N THR A 119 -2.08 -14.79 15.84
CA THR A 119 -2.77 -13.80 15.00
C THR A 119 -1.90 -13.34 13.85
N LEU A 120 -0.59 -13.15 14.07
CA LEU A 120 0.37 -12.79 13.03
C LEU A 120 0.50 -13.91 11.99
N GLN A 121 0.64 -15.16 12.43
CA GLN A 121 0.73 -16.30 11.50
C GLN A 121 -0.55 -16.45 10.66
N SER A 122 -1.71 -16.29 11.29
CA SER A 122 -3.00 -16.34 10.58
C SER A 122 -3.11 -15.25 9.51
N ILE A 123 -2.63 -14.04 9.80
CA ILE A 123 -2.58 -12.94 8.84
C ILE A 123 -1.66 -13.30 7.66
N ILE A 124 -0.44 -13.75 7.94
CA ILE A 124 0.55 -14.09 6.91
C ILE A 124 0.00 -15.20 6.00
N ASN A 125 -0.57 -16.25 6.58
CA ASN A 125 -1.20 -17.35 5.82
C ASN A 125 -2.37 -16.87 4.96
N SER A 126 -3.14 -15.87 5.42
CA SER A 126 -4.24 -15.30 4.64
C SER A 126 -3.74 -14.45 3.47
N LEU A 127 -2.60 -13.76 3.63
CA LEU A 127 -1.97 -12.99 2.56
C LEU A 127 -1.35 -13.92 1.50
N THR A 128 -0.60 -14.93 1.93
CA THR A 128 0.01 -15.89 0.99
C THR A 128 -1.04 -16.69 0.24
N SER A 129 -2.13 -17.11 0.89
CA SER A 129 -3.23 -17.79 0.20
C SER A 129 -3.93 -16.87 -0.82
N TRP A 130 -4.07 -15.58 -0.50
CA TRP A 130 -4.61 -14.59 -1.43
C TRP A 130 -3.72 -14.43 -2.67
N GLU A 131 -2.40 -14.32 -2.50
CA GLU A 131 -1.45 -14.21 -3.61
C GLU A 131 -1.50 -15.42 -4.55
N VAL A 132 -1.58 -16.63 -3.98
CA VAL A 132 -1.73 -17.88 -4.77
C VAL A 132 -3.06 -17.93 -5.52
N SER A 133 -4.14 -17.40 -4.91
CA SER A 133 -5.47 -17.34 -5.52
C SER A 133 -5.59 -16.31 -6.65
N LEU A 134 -4.60 -15.41 -6.79
CA LEU A 134 -4.65 -14.33 -7.77
C LEU A 134 -4.63 -14.90 -9.21
N PRO A 135 -5.56 -14.48 -10.09
CA PRO A 135 -5.61 -14.92 -11.49
C PRO A 135 -4.29 -14.68 -12.24
N PRO A 136 -3.89 -15.60 -13.16
CA PRO A 136 -2.62 -15.49 -13.88
C PRO A 136 -2.42 -14.17 -14.62
N HIS A 137 -3.46 -13.61 -15.23
CA HIS A 137 -3.39 -12.33 -15.97
C HIS A 137 -3.19 -11.10 -15.08
N LEU A 138 -3.31 -11.24 -13.76
CA LEU A 138 -3.00 -10.20 -12.78
C LEU A 138 -1.60 -10.38 -12.15
N ARG A 139 -0.83 -11.40 -12.56
CA ARG A 139 0.52 -11.66 -12.02
C ARG A 139 1.58 -10.90 -12.82
N LEU A 140 2.63 -10.42 -12.13
CA LEU A 140 3.75 -9.70 -12.74
C LEU A 140 4.56 -10.54 -13.76
N SER A 141 4.49 -11.87 -13.67
CA SER A 141 5.24 -12.78 -14.54
C SER A 141 4.70 -12.88 -15.96
N VAL A 142 3.48 -12.41 -16.21
CA VAL A 142 2.81 -12.54 -17.51
C VAL A 142 3.04 -11.28 -18.36
N PRO A 143 3.53 -11.39 -19.60
CA PRO A 143 3.62 -10.27 -20.51
C PRO A 143 2.26 -9.60 -20.70
N THR A 144 2.18 -8.31 -20.39
CA THR A 144 0.92 -7.57 -20.39
C THR A 144 1.00 -6.35 -21.30
N ALA A 145 -0.11 -6.03 -21.96
CA ALA A 145 -0.29 -4.80 -22.74
C ALA A 145 0.10 -3.55 -21.91
N PRO A 146 0.74 -2.53 -22.53
CA PRO A 146 1.23 -1.35 -21.82
C PRO A 146 0.21 -0.66 -20.90
N LEU A 147 -1.04 -0.56 -21.36
CA LEU A 147 -2.14 0.10 -20.63
C LEU A 147 -2.51 -0.59 -19.31
N LEU A 148 -2.21 -1.89 -19.18
CA LEU A 148 -2.59 -2.71 -18.03
C LEU A 148 -1.43 -2.90 -17.04
N ARG A 149 -0.20 -2.52 -17.41
CA ARG A 149 0.99 -2.67 -16.57
C ARG A 149 0.85 -1.93 -15.25
N ARG A 150 0.35 -0.68 -15.29
CA ARG A 150 0.19 0.14 -14.09
C ARG A 150 -0.79 -0.49 -13.09
N PRO A 151 -2.06 -0.81 -13.44
CA PRO A 151 -2.96 -1.52 -12.53
C PRO A 151 -2.32 -2.77 -11.91
N ILE A 152 -1.68 -3.62 -12.72
CA ILE A 152 -1.02 -4.83 -12.23
C ILE A 152 0.08 -4.48 -11.21
N SER A 153 0.99 -3.55 -11.53
CA SER A 153 2.01 -3.13 -10.57
C SER A 153 1.40 -2.60 -9.26
N ILE A 154 0.33 -1.80 -9.35
CA ILE A 154 -0.33 -1.23 -8.16
C ILE A 154 -0.92 -2.32 -7.26
N ILE A 155 -1.53 -3.38 -7.79
CA ILE A 155 -2.09 -4.43 -6.92
C ILE A 155 -1.00 -5.22 -6.18
N HIS A 156 0.15 -5.44 -6.81
CA HIS A 156 1.32 -6.07 -6.16
C HIS A 156 1.96 -5.14 -5.13
N LEU A 157 2.05 -3.84 -5.41
CA LEU A 157 2.50 -2.85 -4.42
C LEU A 157 1.57 -2.81 -3.20
N ARG A 158 0.24 -2.88 -3.41
CA ARG A 158 -0.73 -2.98 -2.31
C ARG A 158 -0.51 -4.23 -1.47
N TYR A 159 -0.27 -5.37 -2.12
CA TYR A 159 -0.05 -6.65 -1.44
C TYR A 159 1.17 -6.59 -0.53
N HIS A 160 2.34 -6.23 -1.08
CA HIS A 160 3.56 -6.13 -0.30
C HIS A 160 3.49 -5.02 0.75
N HIS A 161 2.79 -3.91 0.49
CA HIS A 161 2.58 -2.88 1.50
C HIS A 161 1.82 -3.41 2.73
N ILE A 162 0.86 -4.33 2.56
CA ILE A 162 0.18 -4.96 3.70
C ILE A 162 1.16 -5.84 4.48
N GLN A 163 2.08 -6.54 3.82
CA GLN A 163 3.15 -7.28 4.50
C GLN A 163 4.06 -6.33 5.30
N LEU A 164 4.40 -5.15 4.76
CA LEU A 164 5.12 -4.12 5.52
C LEU A 164 4.34 -3.65 6.75
N LEU A 165 3.02 -3.47 6.66
CA LEU A 165 2.20 -3.11 7.82
C LEU A 165 2.24 -4.17 8.92
N VAL A 166 2.30 -5.46 8.55
CA VAL A 166 2.46 -6.56 9.53
C VAL A 166 3.84 -6.50 10.20
N GLY A 167 4.88 -6.19 9.42
CA GLY A 167 6.27 -6.09 9.87
C GLY A 167 6.57 -4.93 10.80
N ARG A 168 5.99 -3.75 10.54
CA ARG A 168 6.25 -2.51 11.27
C ARG A 168 6.25 -2.64 12.80
N PRO A 169 5.18 -3.14 13.45
CA PRO A 169 5.17 -3.25 14.91
C PRO A 169 6.25 -4.20 15.44
N VAL A 170 6.60 -5.26 14.69
CA VAL A 170 7.64 -6.23 15.07
C VAL A 170 9.02 -5.58 15.02
N ILE A 171 9.34 -4.89 13.93
CA ILE A 171 10.62 -4.19 13.75
C ILE A 171 10.79 -3.10 14.81
N LEU A 172 9.73 -2.31 15.06
CA LEU A 172 9.75 -1.28 16.10
C LEU A 172 9.93 -1.87 17.50
N TYR A 173 9.26 -2.98 17.79
CA TYR A 173 9.44 -3.70 19.06
C TYR A 173 10.90 -4.18 19.24
N GLN A 174 11.51 -4.75 18.19
CA GLN A 174 12.91 -5.17 18.21
C GLN A 174 13.86 -3.98 18.42
N LEU A 175 13.63 -2.85 17.73
CA LEU A 175 14.43 -1.63 17.87
C LEU A 175 14.39 -1.07 19.30
N LEU A 176 13.18 -0.94 19.86
CA LEU A 176 13.00 -0.44 21.23
C LEU A 176 13.64 -1.35 22.28
N ARG A 177 13.68 -2.66 22.02
CA ARG A 177 14.34 -3.62 22.92
C ARG A 177 15.86 -3.54 22.82
N GLN A 178 16.41 -3.43 21.62
CA GLN A 178 17.86 -3.24 21.42
C GLN A 178 18.37 -1.98 22.13
N GLN A 179 17.63 -0.87 22.06
CA GLN A 179 17.99 0.36 22.78
C GLN A 179 17.99 0.22 24.30
N LYS A 180 17.21 -0.72 24.85
CA LYS A 180 17.13 -0.99 26.30
C LYS A 180 18.16 -2.04 26.76
N GLU A 181 19.11 -2.44 25.91
CA GLU A 181 20.19 -3.41 26.19
C GLU A 181 19.71 -4.78 26.71
N GLN A 182 18.47 -5.18 26.40
CA GLN A 182 17.95 -6.50 26.78
C GLN A 182 18.25 -7.55 25.68
N GLY A 183 19.39 -8.25 25.81
CA GLY A 183 19.81 -9.40 24.96
C GLY A 183 18.87 -10.63 25.00
N PRO A 184 19.08 -11.68 24.17
CA PRO A 184 18.00 -12.48 23.57
C PRO A 184 17.54 -13.68 24.45
N PRO A 185 16.40 -14.34 24.13
CA PRO A 185 16.19 -15.04 22.86
C PRO A 185 15.24 -14.29 21.94
N GLU A 186 15.68 -14.00 20.72
CA GLU A 186 14.80 -13.71 19.59
C GLU A 186 14.00 -14.97 19.31
N SER A 187 12.67 -14.90 19.34
CA SER A 187 11.90 -16.00 18.78
C SER A 187 12.17 -16.03 17.28
N SER A 188 12.53 -17.20 16.75
CA SER A 188 12.81 -17.41 15.31
C SER A 188 11.75 -16.75 14.42
N PHE A 189 10.50 -16.80 14.87
CA PHE A 189 9.34 -16.19 14.25
C PHE A 189 9.43 -14.66 14.05
N LEU A 190 9.93 -13.89 15.02
CA LEU A 190 10.03 -12.43 14.85
C LEU A 190 11.07 -12.10 13.77
N ASN A 191 12.15 -12.87 13.71
CA ASN A 191 13.14 -12.75 12.65
C ASN A 191 12.56 -13.16 11.29
N GLU A 192 11.73 -14.20 11.23
CA GLU A 192 11.00 -14.57 10.01
C GLU A 192 10.12 -13.42 9.51
N ILE A 193 9.41 -12.70 10.40
CA ILE A 193 8.60 -11.54 10.02
C ILE A 193 9.47 -10.37 9.53
N THR A 194 10.60 -10.10 10.19
CA THR A 194 11.52 -9.04 9.76
C THR A 194 12.10 -9.36 8.38
N VAL A 195 12.47 -10.62 8.13
CA VAL A 195 12.92 -11.10 6.82
C VAL A 195 11.81 -11.00 5.78
N LEU A 196 10.57 -11.39 6.11
CA LEU A 196 9.42 -11.23 5.21
C LEU A 196 9.21 -9.77 4.81
N SER A 197 9.33 -8.85 5.78
CA SER A 197 9.18 -7.42 5.56
C SER A 197 10.29 -6.85 4.70
N LEU A 198 11.53 -7.32 4.90
CA LEU A 198 12.67 -6.95 4.06
C LEU A 198 12.46 -7.39 2.61
N ASN A 199 12.12 -8.66 2.40
CA ASN A 199 11.86 -9.20 1.06
C ASN A 199 10.72 -8.44 0.39
N SER A 200 9.65 -8.14 1.12
CA SER A 200 8.52 -7.35 0.61
C SER A 200 8.94 -5.95 0.18
N ALA A 201 9.81 -5.28 0.95
CA ALA A 201 10.34 -3.96 0.61
C ALA A 201 11.25 -4.01 -0.63
N GLU A 202 12.10 -5.04 -0.76
CA GLU A 202 12.94 -5.28 -1.95
C GLU A 202 12.06 -5.51 -3.20
N GLN A 203 11.02 -6.34 -3.11
CA GLN A 203 10.08 -6.55 -4.22
C GLN A 203 9.32 -5.28 -4.61
N MET A 204 8.87 -4.48 -3.63
CA MET A 204 8.22 -3.20 -3.93
C MET A 204 9.16 -2.21 -4.61
N LEU A 205 10.42 -2.16 -4.17
CA LEU A 205 11.43 -1.30 -4.78
C LEU A 205 11.65 -1.69 -6.24
N GLU A 206 11.81 -2.99 -6.52
CA GLU A 206 11.99 -3.50 -7.89
C GLU A 206 10.80 -3.15 -8.79
N ILE A 207 9.56 -3.25 -8.28
CA ILE A 207 8.35 -2.87 -9.01
C ILE A 207 8.37 -1.36 -9.32
N LEU A 208 8.71 -0.52 -8.35
CA LEU A 208 8.77 0.93 -8.55
C LEU A 208 9.90 1.34 -9.50
N GLU A 209 11.06 0.71 -9.42
CA GLU A 209 12.17 0.91 -10.37
C GLU A 209 11.71 0.61 -11.79
N ARG A 210 11.05 -0.54 -12.01
CA ARG A 210 10.48 -0.89 -13.31
C ARG A 210 9.44 0.12 -13.78
N MET A 211 8.58 0.63 -12.88
CA MET A 211 7.59 1.66 -13.20
C MET A 211 8.24 2.96 -13.70
N VAL A 212 9.33 3.39 -13.06
CA VAL A 212 10.08 4.59 -13.42
C VAL A 212 10.84 4.40 -14.74
N LEU A 213 11.53 3.26 -14.92
CA LEU A 213 12.30 2.96 -16.13
C LEU A 213 11.41 2.92 -17.38
N ASP A 214 10.25 2.27 -17.29
CA ASP A 214 9.30 2.13 -18.39
C ASP A 214 8.33 3.32 -18.52
N ASN A 215 8.50 4.37 -17.70
CA ASN A 215 7.71 5.61 -17.69
C ASN A 215 6.18 5.40 -17.54
N PHE A 216 5.77 4.48 -16.67
CA PHE A 216 4.35 4.31 -16.30
C PHE A 216 4.07 4.57 -14.81
N ASP A 217 5.04 5.17 -14.12
CA ASP A 217 4.84 5.86 -12.85
C ASP A 217 3.88 7.07 -13.01
N SER A 218 3.25 7.47 -11.92
CA SER A 218 2.41 8.66 -11.90
C SER A 218 3.04 9.73 -11.05
N LYS A 219 3.44 10.81 -11.70
CA LYS A 219 3.96 12.02 -11.05
C LYS A 219 2.84 12.89 -10.45
N ILE A 220 1.59 12.63 -10.85
CA ILE A 220 0.40 13.36 -10.38
C ILE A 220 -0.18 12.68 -9.13
N ILE A 221 -0.25 11.34 -9.14
CA ILE A 221 -0.85 10.58 -8.04
C ILE A 221 0.22 10.35 -6.98
N ALA A 222 0.00 10.86 -5.77
CA ALA A 222 0.90 10.70 -4.62
C ALA A 222 1.16 9.24 -4.19
N LEU A 223 0.42 8.28 -4.75
CA LEU A 223 0.45 6.87 -4.38
C LEU A 223 1.84 6.25 -4.49
N ASP A 224 2.47 6.40 -5.65
CA ASP A 224 3.77 5.80 -5.97
C ASP A 224 4.85 6.37 -5.04
N PHE A 225 4.77 7.68 -4.78
CA PHE A 225 5.64 8.39 -3.84
C PHE A 225 5.48 7.88 -2.40
N TYR A 226 4.25 7.67 -1.92
CA TYR A 226 4.01 7.13 -0.58
C TYR A 226 4.55 5.71 -0.42
N TYR A 227 4.40 4.84 -1.43
CA TYR A 227 5.00 3.51 -1.38
C TYR A 227 6.52 3.58 -1.27
N ALA A 228 7.17 4.48 -2.01
CA ALA A 228 8.60 4.67 -1.92
C ALA A 228 9.05 5.17 -0.53
N LEU A 229 8.28 6.05 0.12
CA LEU A 229 8.54 6.45 1.51
C LEU A 229 8.36 5.30 2.50
N ASP A 230 7.33 4.48 2.32
CA ASP A 230 7.07 3.32 3.17
C ASP A 230 8.20 2.28 3.09
N ILE A 231 8.78 2.09 1.90
CA ILE A 231 9.95 1.23 1.67
C ILE A 231 11.18 1.81 2.38
N LEU A 232 11.45 3.10 2.17
CA LEU A 232 12.58 3.80 2.79
C LEU A 232 12.52 3.67 4.33
N GLN A 233 11.36 3.87 4.93
CA GLN A 233 11.17 3.72 6.36
C GLN A 233 11.54 2.32 6.86
N ILE A 234 11.19 1.27 6.11
CA ILE A 234 11.51 -0.12 6.46
C ILE A 234 13.00 -0.38 6.34
N PHE A 235 13.64 0.01 5.23
CA PHE A 235 15.08 -0.18 5.07
C PHE A 235 15.89 0.56 6.13
N LEU A 236 15.51 1.79 6.49
CA LEU A 236 16.15 2.53 7.58
C LEU A 236 15.98 1.83 8.92
N SER A 237 14.79 1.32 9.21
CA SER A 237 14.49 0.61 10.46
C SER A 237 15.29 -0.69 10.57
N ILE A 238 15.41 -1.45 9.48
CA ILE A 238 16.19 -2.70 9.44
C ILE A 238 17.70 -2.42 9.45
N PHE A 239 18.15 -1.36 8.78
CA PHE A 239 19.53 -0.91 8.87
C PHE A 239 19.91 -0.54 10.31
N ALA A 240 19.02 0.14 11.04
CA ALA A 240 19.26 0.45 12.45
C ALA A 240 19.40 -0.81 13.33
N LEU A 241 18.67 -1.90 13.01
CA LEU A 241 18.77 -3.19 13.72
C LEU A 241 20.04 -3.98 13.40
N THR A 242 20.43 -4.01 12.12
CA THR A 242 21.43 -4.97 11.60
C THR A 242 22.77 -4.32 11.27
N LYS A 243 22.79 -3.01 11.00
CA LYS A 243 23.94 -2.24 10.48
C LYS A 243 24.58 -2.84 9.23
N ALA A 244 23.80 -3.58 8.43
CA ALA A 244 24.30 -4.26 7.25
C ALA A 244 24.49 -3.31 6.06
N GLU A 245 25.65 -3.36 5.39
CA GLU A 245 25.97 -2.53 4.22
C GLU A 245 25.00 -2.72 3.06
N LYS A 246 24.48 -3.94 2.85
CA LYS A 246 23.46 -4.21 1.82
C LYS A 246 22.23 -3.29 1.95
N GLN A 247 21.84 -2.94 3.17
CA GLN A 247 20.69 -2.05 3.38
C GLN A 247 20.99 -0.62 2.96
N LEU A 248 22.25 -0.17 3.10
CA LEU A 248 22.66 1.15 2.63
C LEU A 248 22.55 1.28 1.11
N GLU A 249 22.89 0.20 0.38
CA GLU A 249 22.70 0.14 -1.08
C GLU A 249 21.21 0.22 -1.45
N ASN A 250 20.36 -0.55 -0.77
CA ASN A 250 18.91 -0.52 -0.98
C ASN A 250 18.30 0.87 -0.67
N ILE A 251 18.78 1.53 0.38
CA ILE A 251 18.39 2.92 0.71
C ILE A 251 18.78 3.86 -0.44
N SER A 252 20.01 3.77 -0.94
CA SER A 252 20.48 4.59 -2.06
C SER A 252 19.63 4.40 -3.32
N LYS A 253 19.30 3.15 -3.67
CA LYS A 253 18.39 2.83 -4.78
C LYS A 253 16.99 3.43 -4.58
N CYS A 254 16.40 3.21 -3.40
CA CYS A 254 15.10 3.78 -3.04
C CYS A 254 15.08 5.31 -3.11
N MET A 255 16.18 5.97 -2.76
CA MET A 255 16.32 7.42 -2.86
C MET A 255 16.33 7.90 -4.31
N LYS A 256 17.01 7.19 -5.22
CA LYS A 256 16.96 7.52 -6.66
C LYS A 256 15.54 7.41 -7.22
N VAL A 257 14.81 6.36 -6.84
CA VAL A 257 13.39 6.20 -7.20
C VAL A 257 12.53 7.33 -6.65
N LEU A 258 12.72 7.69 -5.36
CA LEU A 258 12.01 8.82 -4.73
C LEU A 258 12.28 10.15 -5.45
N GLN A 259 13.52 10.40 -5.86
CA GLN A 259 13.89 11.60 -6.61
C GLN A 259 13.28 11.60 -8.02
N ALA A 260 13.26 10.46 -8.71
CA ALA A 260 12.65 10.34 -10.04
C ALA A 260 11.14 10.60 -9.99
N ILE A 261 10.43 9.96 -9.04
CA ILE A 261 8.98 10.14 -8.84
C ILE A 261 8.68 11.56 -8.33
N GLY A 262 9.53 12.10 -7.45
CA GLY A 262 9.39 13.41 -6.85
C GLY A 262 9.80 14.59 -7.74
N SER A 263 10.23 14.34 -8.98
CA SER A 263 10.66 15.37 -9.94
C SER A 263 9.56 16.34 -10.37
N ALA A 264 8.28 15.99 -10.15
CA ALA A 264 7.15 16.85 -10.46
C ALA A 264 5.95 16.56 -9.55
N GLY A 265 5.00 17.50 -9.51
CA GLY A 265 3.69 17.29 -8.91
C GLY A 265 3.69 17.28 -7.39
N PHE A 266 3.09 16.26 -6.78
CA PHE A 266 2.94 16.19 -5.32
C PHE A 266 4.26 15.90 -4.60
N GLY A 267 5.11 15.05 -5.19
CA GLY A 267 6.35 14.59 -4.57
C GLY A 267 7.38 15.71 -4.38
N GLU A 268 7.40 16.71 -5.26
CA GLU A 268 8.34 17.85 -5.21
C GLU A 268 8.33 18.58 -3.86
N LYS A 269 7.15 18.77 -3.27
CA LYS A 269 6.97 19.49 -1.99
C LYS A 269 7.36 18.67 -0.76
N ILE A 270 7.32 17.34 -0.86
CA ILE A 270 7.62 16.45 0.27
C ILE A 270 9.05 15.95 0.19
N LEU A 271 9.58 15.77 -1.01
CA LEU A 271 10.95 15.32 -1.23
C LEU A 271 11.97 16.25 -0.56
N SER A 272 11.76 17.57 -0.61
CA SER A 272 12.63 18.54 0.07
C SER A 272 12.66 18.34 1.60
N GLU A 273 11.51 18.10 2.22
CA GLU A 273 11.40 17.81 3.65
C GLU A 273 12.06 16.48 4.01
N VAL A 274 11.82 15.43 3.21
CA VAL A 274 12.41 14.10 3.42
C VAL A 274 13.94 14.15 3.29
N LEU A 275 14.45 14.82 2.27
CA LEU A 275 15.89 15.03 2.08
C LEU A 275 16.49 15.83 3.24
N PHE A 276 15.80 16.87 3.71
CA PHE A 276 16.24 17.66 4.86
C PHE A 276 16.38 16.80 6.12
N GLN A 277 15.36 16.00 6.46
CA GLN A 277 15.39 15.11 7.63
C GLN A 277 16.50 14.04 7.54
N LEU A 278 16.73 13.49 6.34
CA LEU A 278 17.80 12.51 6.14
C LEU A 278 19.20 13.14 6.27
N MET A 279 19.36 14.40 5.85
CA MET A 279 20.60 15.16 6.04
C MET A 279 20.86 15.45 7.52
N GLU A 280 19.84 15.81 8.30
CA GLU A 280 19.98 15.99 9.75
C GLU A 280 20.44 14.72 10.46
N TRP A 281 20.07 13.54 9.94
CA TRP A 281 20.46 12.25 10.52
C TRP A 281 21.85 11.77 10.09
N GLY A 282 22.59 12.58 9.31
CA GLY A 282 23.95 12.26 8.86
C GLY A 282 24.03 11.08 7.89
N LEU A 283 22.89 10.66 7.34
CA LEU A 283 22.80 9.59 6.34
C LEU A 283 23.14 10.08 4.92
N PHE A 284 23.40 11.39 4.76
CA PHE A 284 23.75 12.01 3.49
C PHE A 284 24.81 13.11 3.65
N PRO A 285 25.75 13.27 2.70
CA PRO A 285 26.73 14.36 2.72
C PRO A 285 26.05 15.73 2.49
N HIS A 286 26.64 16.79 3.07
CA HIS A 286 26.15 18.18 3.11
C HIS A 286 25.98 18.89 1.76
N HIS A 287 26.24 18.23 0.62
CA HIS A 287 26.08 18.81 -0.71
C HIS A 287 25.27 17.89 -1.62
N PRO A 288 24.14 18.36 -2.18
CA PRO A 288 23.49 17.65 -3.27
C PRO A 288 24.32 17.91 -4.51
N GLU A 289 25.25 17.01 -4.84
CA GLU A 289 25.65 16.91 -6.24
C GLU A 289 24.39 16.52 -7.03
N PRO A 290 24.10 17.17 -8.17
CA PRO A 290 23.02 16.75 -9.03
C PRO A 290 23.38 15.37 -9.57
N LEU A 291 22.94 14.33 -8.88
CA LEU A 291 23.16 12.95 -9.25
C LEU A 291 22.51 12.74 -10.62
N GLN A 292 23.37 12.46 -11.59
CA GLN A 292 23.02 12.26 -12.99
C GLN A 292 21.83 11.30 -13.09
N PHE A 293 20.79 11.76 -13.77
CA PHE A 293 19.64 10.95 -14.15
C PHE A 293 20.14 9.67 -14.84
N LEU A 294 19.44 8.56 -14.54
CA LEU A 294 19.59 7.24 -15.18
C LEU A 294 19.85 7.34 -16.69
#